data_AF-B2J6R8-F1
#
_entry.id   AF-B2J6R8-F1
#
_cell.length_a   1.000
_cell.length_b   1.000
_cell.length_c   1.000
_cell.angle_alpha   90.00
_cell.angle_beta   90.00
_cell.angle_gamma   90.00
#
_symmetry.space_group_name_H-M   'P 1'
#
loop_
_entity.id
_entity.type
_entity.pdbx_description
1 polymer ?
#
loop_
_entity_poly.entity_id
_entity_poly.type
_entity_poly.pdbx_seq_one_letter_code
_entity_poly.pdbx_strand_id
1 'polypeptide(L)' 'MAKDVFHQQVKKALIKDGWIITHDPFTIRISEAIKLQIDLAAENAIAAERNTEKIAVEIKSFIADSDISEFHTALGQYLN' A
#
# COMPACT_ATOMS: atom_id res chain seq x y z
N MET A 1 -11.20 -4.97 7.30
CA MET A 1 -10.42 -3.72 7.36
C MET A 1 -11.09 -2.66 6.50
N ALA A 2 -11.16 -1.42 6.98
CA ALA A 2 -11.63 -0.29 6.18
C ALA A 2 -10.50 0.17 5.26
N LYS A 3 -10.84 0.62 4.04
CA LYS A 3 -9.87 1.25 3.13
C LYS A 3 -9.49 2.62 3.67
N ASP A 4 -8.27 3.06 3.37
CA ASP A 4 -7.84 4.44 3.64
C ASP A 4 -8.79 5.45 2.98
N VAL A 5 -9.00 6.60 3.60
CA VAL A 5 -9.92 7.62 3.11
C VAL A 5 -9.52 8.18 1.74
N PHE A 6 -8.23 8.13 1.40
CA PHE A 6 -7.70 8.56 0.10
C PHE A 6 -7.65 7.45 -0.95
N HIS A 7 -8.13 6.24 -0.64
CA HIS A 7 -8.03 5.09 -1.53
C HIS A 7 -8.57 5.36 -2.94
N GLN A 8 -9.75 5.96 -3.02
CA GLN A 8 -10.39 6.25 -4.30
C GLN A 8 -9.68 7.37 -5.06
N GLN A 9 -9.11 8.35 -4.35
CA GLN A 9 -8.39 9.48 -4.92
C GLN A 9 -7.09 9.00 -5.57
N VAL A 10 -6.32 8.15 -4.86
CA VAL A 10 -5.10 7.53 -5.39
C VAL A 10 -5.42 6.64 -6.58
N LYS A 11 -6.45 5.79 -6.49
CA LYS A 11 -6.89 4.95 -7.61
C LYS A 11 -7.22 5.76 -8.86
N LYS A 12 -7.99 6.85 -8.70
CA LYS A 12 -8.33 7.75 -9.81
C LYS A 12 -7.10 8.45 -10.38
N ALA A 13 -6.15 8.85 -9.54
CA ALA A 13 -4.90 9.46 -9.99
C ALA A 13 -4.07 8.48 -10.84
N LEU A 14 -3.93 7.23 -10.39
CA LEU A 14 -3.25 6.17 -11.15
C LEU A 14 -3.90 5.96 -12.53
N ILE A 15 -5.23 5.80 -12.57
CA ILE A 15 -5.95 5.60 -13.84
C ILE A 15 -5.77 6.81 -14.77
N LYS A 16 -5.81 8.03 -14.23
CA LYS A 16 -5.61 9.26 -15.02
C LYS A 16 -4.19 9.38 -15.56
N ASP A 17 -3.20 8.86 -14.85
CA ASP A 17 -1.79 8.79 -15.27
C ASP A 17 -1.50 7.57 -16.19
N GLY A 18 -2.54 6.87 -16.65
CA GLY A 18 -2.42 5.77 -17.61
C GLY A 18 -2.03 4.43 -17.01
N TRP A 19 -2.13 4.27 -15.69
CA TRP A 19 -1.94 2.97 -15.03
C TRP A 19 -3.22 2.12 -15.12
N ILE A 20 -3.03 0.82 -15.36
CA ILE A 20 -4.08 -0.18 -15.35
C ILE A 20 -4.09 -0.84 -13.98
N ILE A 21 -5.20 -0.70 -13.24
CA ILE A 21 -5.35 -1.38 -11.95
C ILE A 21 -5.59 -2.86 -12.20
N THR A 22 -4.72 -3.72 -11.68
CA THR A 22 -4.83 -5.18 -11.82
C THR A 22 -5.47 -5.83 -10.62
N HIS A 23 -5.20 -5.32 -9.40
CA HIS A 23 -5.78 -5.84 -8.15
C HIS A 23 -6.04 -4.71 -7.14
N ASP A 24 -7.17 -4.79 -6.44
CA ASP A 24 -7.60 -3.84 -5.40
C ASP A 24 -8.67 -4.53 -4.51
N PRO A 25 -8.26 -5.27 -3.45
CA PRO A 25 -6.92 -5.29 -2.86
C PRO A 25 -5.96 -6.27 -3.53
N PHE A 26 -4.67 -5.95 -3.47
CA PHE A 26 -3.55 -6.85 -3.75
C PHE A 26 -2.97 -7.37 -2.43
N THR A 27 -3.12 -8.67 -2.15
CA THR A 27 -2.59 -9.29 -0.93
C THR A 27 -1.21 -9.88 -1.18
N ILE A 28 -0.21 -9.39 -0.45
CA ILE A 28 1.15 -9.93 -0.48
C ILE A 28 1.24 -11.06 0.56
N ARG A 29 1.45 -12.30 0.11
CA ARG A 29 1.69 -13.45 0.99
C ARG A 29 3.18 -13.67 1.14
N ILE A 30 3.73 -13.37 2.31
CA ILE A 30 5.13 -13.67 2.65
C ILE A 30 5.17 -15.11 3.21
N SER A 31 6.16 -15.90 2.79
CA SER A 31 6.29 -17.31 3.22
C SER A 31 6.65 -17.43 4.71
N GLU A 32 6.22 -18.53 5.34
CA GLU A 32 6.39 -18.75 6.79
C GLU A 32 7.85 -18.78 7.27
N ALA A 33 8.83 -18.95 6.38
CA ALA A 33 10.25 -18.96 6.72
C ALA A 33 10.79 -17.55 7.06
N ILE A 34 10.09 -16.49 6.64
CA ILE A 34 10.39 -15.08 6.94
C ILE A 34 9.38 -14.60 7.98
N LYS A 35 9.19 -15.39 9.05
CA LYS A 35 8.29 -15.11 10.18
C LYS A 35 8.78 -13.97 11.08
N LEU A 36 9.53 -12.99 10.54
CA LEU A 36 9.78 -11.77 11.27
C LEU A 36 8.57 -10.87 11.04
N GLN A 37 7.68 -10.90 12.05
CA GLN A 37 6.61 -9.95 12.34
C GLN A 37 6.39 -8.88 11.30
N ILE A 38 5.42 -9.12 10.43
CA ILE A 38 4.83 -8.00 9.74
C ILE A 38 3.32 -8.10 9.72
N ASP A 39 2.71 -7.12 10.38
CA ASP A 39 1.34 -6.69 10.09
C ASP A 39 1.15 -6.36 8.58
N LEU A 40 2.22 -6.36 7.75
CA LEU A 40 2.16 -6.29 6.28
C LEU A 40 1.35 -7.41 5.62
N ALA A 41 1.04 -8.51 6.31
CA ALA A 41 0.25 -9.60 5.72
C ALA A 41 -1.19 -9.20 5.36
N ALA A 42 -1.68 -8.05 5.83
CA ALA A 42 -3.06 -7.59 5.64
C ALA A 42 -3.19 -6.19 4.99
N GLU A 43 -2.11 -5.62 4.45
CA GLU A 43 -2.20 -4.30 3.83
C GLU A 43 -2.86 -4.39 2.44
N ASN A 44 -3.99 -3.69 2.28
CA ASN A 44 -4.82 -3.69 1.08
C ASN A 44 -4.21 -2.79 0.00
N ALA A 45 -3.05 -3.17 -0.53
CA ALA A 45 -2.38 -2.42 -1.58
C ALA A 45 -3.20 -2.40 -2.89
N ILE A 46 -2.94 -1.42 -3.74
CA ILE A 46 -3.40 -1.42 -5.13
C ILE A 46 -2.26 -1.96 -6.00
N ALA A 47 -2.49 -3.02 -6.77
CA ALA A 47 -1.56 -3.41 -7.83
C ALA A 47 -1.94 -2.72 -9.13
N ALA A 48 -0.96 -2.12 -9.80
CA ALA A 48 -1.16 -1.48 -11.08
C ALA A 48 0.01 -1.74 -12.03
N GLU A 49 -0.25 -1.67 -13.33
CA GLU A 49 0.76 -1.84 -14.37
C GLU A 49 0.64 -0.79 -15.47
N ARG A 50 1.78 -0.45 -16.08
CA ARG A 50 1.86 0.44 -17.23
C ARG A 50 3.06 0.04 -18.08
N ASN A 51 2.82 -0.36 -19.33
CA ASN A 51 3.84 -0.95 -20.20
C ASN A 51 4.51 -2.16 -19.52
N THR A 52 5.81 -2.09 -19.24
CA THR A 52 6.59 -3.12 -18.56
C THR A 52 6.72 -2.89 -17.05
N GLU A 53 6.22 -1.77 -16.54
CA GLU A 53 6.31 -1.40 -15.13
C GLU A 53 5.13 -1.98 -14.34
N LYS A 54 5.43 -2.52 -13.16
CA LYS A 54 4.45 -3.04 -12.21
C LYS A 54 4.72 -2.45 -10.84
N ILE A 55 3.67 -1.97 -10.18
CA ILE A 55 3.76 -1.36 -8.86
C ILE A 55 2.72 -1.97 -7.93
N ALA A 56 3.06 -2.03 -6.65
CA ALA A 56 2.12 -2.16 -5.54
C ALA A 56 2.11 -0.82 -4.79
N VAL A 57 0.92 -0.29 -4.52
CA VAL A 57 0.72 1.03 -3.90
C VAL A 57 0.04 0.86 -2.56
N GLU A 58 0.78 1.15 -1.50
CA GLU A 58 0.26 1.29 -0.14
C GLU A 58 -0.22 2.74 0.07
N ILE A 59 -1.38 2.91 0.71
CA ILE A 59 -2.02 4.21 0.88
C ILE A 59 -2.10 4.52 2.37
N LYS A 60 -1.49 5.63 2.78
CA LYS A 60 -1.50 6.13 4.16
C LYS A 60 -1.99 7.57 4.18
N SER A 61 -3.00 7.85 5.00
CA SER A 61 -3.62 9.16 5.09
C SER A 61 -2.97 10.11 6.10
N PHE A 62 -2.18 9.60 7.05
CA PHE A 62 -1.52 10.43 8.08
C PHE A 62 -2.49 11.33 8.84
N ILE A 63 -3.65 10.79 9.25
CA ILE A 63 -4.72 11.57 9.92
C ILE A 63 -4.63 11.47 11.45
N ALA A 64 -3.79 10.60 12.01
CA ALA A 64 -3.66 10.48 13.47
C ALA A 64 -2.84 11.65 14.07
N ASP A 65 -3.07 11.95 15.35
CA ASP A 65 -2.55 13.15 16.07
C ASP A 65 -1.01 13.32 16.11
N SER A 66 -0.22 12.40 15.54
CA SER A 66 1.24 12.53 15.46
C SER A 66 1.78 12.02 14.13
N ASP A 67 1.90 12.93 13.16
CA ASP A 67 2.55 12.72 11.86
C ASP A 67 3.94 12.05 11.97
N ILE A 68 4.68 12.38 13.05
CA ILE A 68 6.03 11.85 13.31
C ILE A 68 5.97 10.36 13.69
N SER A 69 5.05 9.96 14.57
CA SER A 69 4.93 8.55 14.95
C SER A 69 4.46 7.71 13.77
N GLU A 70 3.50 8.20 12.98
CA GLU A 70 2.98 7.48 11.83
C GLU A 70 4.00 7.40 10.70
N PHE A 71 4.81 8.44 10.48
CA PHE A 71 5.94 8.40 9.56
C PHE A 71 7.03 7.41 10.01
N HIS A 72 7.38 7.38 11.29
CA HIS A 72 8.33 6.38 11.80
C HIS A 72 7.81 4.96 11.67
N THR A 73 6.51 4.73 11.87
CA THR A 73 5.87 3.44 11.60
C THR A 73 5.92 3.09 10.12
N ALA A 74 5.48 3.99 9.22
CA ALA A 74 5.47 3.74 7.78
C ALA A 74 6.89 3.55 7.19
N LEU A 75 7.86 4.35 7.63
CA LEU A 75 9.27 4.19 7.23
C LEU A 75 9.85 2.88 7.80
N GLY A 76 9.52 2.55 9.05
CA GLY A 76 9.86 1.27 9.65
C GLY A 76 9.25 0.07 8.91
N GLN A 77 8.06 0.22 8.33
CA GLN A 77 7.42 -0.77 7.46
C GLN A 77 8.05 -0.84 6.06
N TYR A 78 8.56 0.28 5.53
CA TYR A 78 9.22 0.32 4.22
C TYR A 78 10.66 -0.23 4.26
N LEU A 79 11.39 -0.03 5.36
CA LEU A 79 12.80 -0.41 5.49
C LEU A 79 13.04 -1.85 5.99
N ASN A 80 12.02 -2.54 6.52
CA ASN A 80 12.13 -3.89 7.07
C ASN A 80 11.48 -4.95 6.18
#